data_AF-A0AAP0LKF0-F1
#
_entry.id   AF-A0AAP0LKF0-F1
#
_cell.length_a   1.000
_cell.length_b   1.000
_cell.length_c   1.000
_cell.angle_alpha   90.00
_cell.angle_beta   90.00
_cell.angle_gamma   90.00
#
_symmetry.space_group_name_H-M   'P 1'
#
loop_
_entity.id
_entity.type
_entity.pdbx_description
1 polymer ?
#
loop_
_entity_poly.entity_id
_entity_poly.type
_entity_poly.pdbx_seq_one_letter_code
_entity_poly.pdbx_strand_id
1 'polypeptide(L)'
;MKVWKLSTLAAYVTNSPHMDFALFAKNLESWLSKEDYPSFGMITWSIWHSRNIALYQNQKMDPKNVLCKAEAVLNSYTATQGSPIQEFLVPPTKKGVSWIPPDNHWYNLNVDAPIDISNGITGLDAIIGNFKGDFIAGSATRNLFLATSSLQRLKLS
;
A
#
# COMPACT_ATOMS: atom_id res chain seq x y z
N MET A 1 12.24 -0.55 6.86
CA MET A 1 12.69 -0.99 8.21
C MET A 1 12.72 0.11 9.27
N LYS A 2 13.16 1.35 8.99
CA LYS A 2 13.26 2.42 10.02
C LYS A 2 11.93 2.80 10.69
N VAL A 3 10.84 2.91 9.94
CA VAL A 3 9.50 3.24 10.49
C VAL A 3 9.03 2.15 11.46
N TRP A 4 9.13 0.87 11.08
CA TRP A 4 8.77 -0.26 11.95
C TRP A 4 9.58 -0.31 13.25
N LYS A 5 10.87 0.05 13.21
CA LYS A 5 11.70 0.11 14.42
C LYS A 5 11.30 1.22 15.39
N LEU A 6 10.58 2.23 14.91
CA LEU A 6 10.12 3.37 15.71
C LEU A 6 8.69 3.17 16.22
N SER A 7 7.95 2.21 15.67
CA SER A 7 6.57 1.97 16.07
C SER A 7 6.49 1.06 17.30
N THR A 8 5.33 1.06 17.95
CA THR A 8 5.00 0.13 19.04
C THR A 8 5.07 -1.35 18.60
N LEU A 9 5.01 -1.61 17.30
CA LEU A 9 5.10 -2.94 16.71
C LEU A 9 6.54 -3.39 16.40
N ALA A 10 7.54 -2.60 16.82
CA ALA A 10 8.95 -2.88 16.55
C ALA A 10 9.36 -4.30 16.96
N ALA A 11 8.93 -4.75 18.15
CA ALA A 11 9.28 -6.07 18.69
C ALA A 11 8.86 -7.23 17.77
N TYR A 12 7.71 -7.11 17.09
CA TYR A 12 7.22 -8.13 16.16
C TYR A 12 7.99 -8.14 14.83
N VAL A 13 8.42 -6.96 14.37
CA VAL A 13 9.05 -6.81 13.05
C VAL A 13 10.57 -7.06 13.12
N THR A 14 11.24 -6.76 14.24
CA THR A 14 12.69 -6.90 14.36
C THR A 14 13.18 -8.33 14.56
N ASN A 15 12.32 -9.24 15.00
CA ASN A 15 12.66 -10.65 15.20
C ASN A 15 12.67 -11.48 13.91
N SER A 16 12.48 -10.84 12.75
CA SER A 16 12.37 -11.53 11.46
C SER A 16 13.02 -10.73 10.31
N PRO A 17 14.36 -10.66 10.28
CA PRO A 17 15.12 -9.75 9.40
C PRO A 17 15.01 -10.06 7.89
N HIS A 18 14.43 -11.20 7.50
CA HIS A 18 14.29 -11.63 6.10
C HIS A 18 12.85 -11.92 5.68
N MET A 19 11.88 -11.47 6.47
CA MET A 19 10.49 -11.79 6.19
C MET A 19 9.95 -10.91 5.08
N ASP A 20 9.60 -11.55 3.97
CA ASP A 20 8.81 -10.94 2.92
C ASP A 20 7.49 -10.42 3.52
N PHE A 21 7.02 -9.26 3.04
CA PHE A 21 5.80 -8.63 3.54
C PHE A 21 4.58 -9.55 3.38
N ALA A 22 4.55 -10.38 2.33
CA ALA A 22 3.51 -11.39 2.15
C ALA A 22 3.56 -12.47 3.24
N LEU A 23 4.76 -12.94 3.61
CA LEU A 23 4.94 -13.89 4.71
C LEU A 23 4.62 -13.26 6.07
N PHE A 24 4.93 -11.98 6.23
CA PHE A 24 4.57 -11.19 7.40
C PHE A 24 3.04 -11.08 7.54
N ALA A 25 2.34 -10.72 6.46
CA ALA A 25 0.89 -10.59 6.44
C ALA A 25 0.16 -11.92 6.67
N LYS A 26 0.71 -13.04 6.15
CA LYS A 26 0.14 -14.38 6.36
C LYS A 26 0.18 -14.81 7.83
N ASN A 27 1.17 -14.37 8.60
CA ASN A 27 1.34 -14.71 10.01
C ASN A 27 0.82 -13.64 10.96
N LEU A 28 0.11 -12.62 10.45
CA LEU A 28 -0.37 -11.51 11.26
C LEU A 28 -1.24 -11.98 12.44
N GLU A 29 -2.09 -12.98 12.20
CA GLU A 29 -3.00 -13.52 13.21
C GLU A 29 -2.31 -14.26 14.36
N SER A 30 -1.10 -14.79 14.14
CA SER A 30 -0.35 -15.51 15.17
C SER A 30 0.56 -14.60 15.99
N TRP A 31 0.84 -13.38 15.51
CA TRP A 31 1.78 -12.46 16.18
C TRP A 31 1.13 -11.20 16.73
N LEU A 32 0.06 -10.72 16.11
CA LEU A 32 -0.59 -9.48 16.52
C LEU A 32 -1.91 -9.78 17.25
N SER A 33 -2.16 -9.02 18.31
CA SER A 33 -3.50 -8.96 18.89
C SER A 33 -4.44 -8.25 17.91
N LYS A 34 -5.75 -8.56 17.97
CA LYS A 34 -6.75 -7.87 17.15
C LYS A 34 -6.79 -6.36 17.40
N GLU A 35 -6.42 -5.92 18.60
CA GLU A 35 -6.35 -4.51 18.99
C GLU A 35 -5.24 -3.76 18.24
N ASP A 36 -4.19 -4.46 17.82
CA ASP A 36 -3.05 -3.87 17.10
C ASP A 36 -3.26 -3.81 15.58
N TYR A 37 -4.28 -4.49 15.04
CA TYR A 37 -4.54 -4.55 13.59
C TYR A 37 -4.72 -3.16 12.95
N PRO A 38 -5.47 -2.21 13.56
CA PRO A 38 -5.62 -0.88 12.99
C PRO A 38 -4.28 -0.13 12.91
N SER A 39 -3.47 -0.20 13.97
CA SER A 39 -2.13 0.39 14.01
C SER A 39 -1.22 -0.19 12.93
N PHE A 40 -1.22 -1.52 12.79
CA PHE A 40 -0.47 -2.20 11.74
C PHE A 40 -0.90 -1.75 10.33
N GLY A 41 -2.21 -1.71 10.07
CA GLY A 41 -2.77 -1.26 8.80
C GLY A 41 -2.36 0.18 8.46
N MET A 42 -2.50 1.09 9.42
CA MET A 42 -2.17 2.51 9.21
C MET A 42 -0.67 2.75 9.02
N ILE A 43 0.19 2.03 9.73
CA ILE A 43 1.65 2.09 9.53
C ILE A 43 2.02 1.56 8.14
N THR A 44 1.47 0.40 7.75
CA THR A 44 1.71 -0.20 6.43
C THR A 44 1.31 0.75 5.30
N TRP A 45 0.09 1.28 5.37
CA TRP A 45 -0.42 2.21 4.37
C TRP A 45 0.42 3.49 4.31
N SER A 46 0.81 4.04 5.46
CA SER A 46 1.64 5.26 5.51
C SER A 46 3.04 5.04 4.92
N ILE A 47 3.64 3.86 5.14
CA ILE A 47 4.91 3.46 4.52
C ILE A 47 4.75 3.35 3.00
N TRP A 48 3.71 2.66 2.52
CA TRP A 48 3.41 2.56 1.09
C TRP A 48 3.22 3.94 0.46
N HIS A 49 2.43 4.80 1.10
CA HIS A 49 2.17 6.15 0.64
C HIS A 49 3.46 7.00 0.60
N SER A 50 4.30 6.91 1.62
CA SER A 50 5.60 7.58 1.64
C SER A 50 6.52 7.09 0.53
N ARG A 51 6.52 5.79 0.21
CA ARG A 51 7.28 5.24 -0.93
C ARG A 51 6.77 5.81 -2.25
N ASN A 52 5.45 5.86 -2.45
CA ASN A 52 4.87 6.42 -3.67
C ASN A 52 5.18 7.91 -3.85
N ILE A 53 5.13 8.71 -2.79
CA ILE A 53 5.53 10.12 -2.86
C ILE A 53 7.02 10.24 -3.25
N ALA A 54 7.89 9.38 -2.70
CA ALA A 54 9.29 9.37 -3.09
C ALA A 54 9.49 8.98 -4.56
N LEU A 55 8.72 8.02 -5.07
CA LEU A 55 8.82 7.55 -6.46
C LEU A 55 8.25 8.55 -7.47
N TYR A 56 7.06 9.09 -7.23
CA TYR A 56 6.33 9.90 -8.21
C TYR A 56 6.50 11.41 -8.03
N GLN A 57 6.87 11.87 -6.84
CA GLN A 57 7.00 13.29 -6.52
C GLN A 57 8.43 13.67 -6.13
N ASN A 58 9.36 12.70 -6.10
CA ASN A 58 10.76 12.88 -5.70
C ASN A 58 10.92 13.52 -4.31
N GLN A 59 9.97 13.28 -3.41
CA GLN A 59 9.96 13.80 -2.04
C GLN A 59 10.12 12.68 -1.02
N LYS A 60 11.08 12.82 -0.10
CA LYS A 60 11.29 11.84 0.97
C LYS A 60 10.65 12.31 2.26
N MET A 61 9.80 11.48 2.86
CA MET A 61 9.29 11.72 4.20
C MET A 61 10.24 11.14 5.24
N ASP A 62 10.46 11.89 6.32
CA ASP A 62 11.17 11.38 7.48
C ASP A 62 10.39 10.20 8.12
N PRO A 63 11.05 9.10 8.51
CA PRO A 63 10.39 7.96 9.13
C PRO A 63 9.51 8.28 10.35
N LYS A 64 9.87 9.29 11.16
CA LYS A 64 9.03 9.75 12.29
C LYS A 64 7.76 10.42 11.77
N ASN A 65 7.87 11.25 10.74
CA ASN A 65 6.70 11.90 10.12
C ASN A 65 5.75 10.87 9.51
N VAL A 66 6.27 9.79 8.91
CA VAL A 66 5.45 8.67 8.42
C VAL A 66 4.69 7.99 9.56
N LEU A 67 5.35 7.78 10.71
CA LEU A 67 4.71 7.19 11.89
C LEU A 67 3.66 8.13 12.50
N CYS A 68 4.00 9.40 12.72
CA CYS A 68 3.05 10.39 13.24
C CYS A 68 1.83 10.54 12.33
N LYS A 69 2.00 10.42 11.00
CA LYS A 69 0.89 10.39 10.06
C LYS A 69 -0.03 9.18 10.29
N ALA A 70 0.54 7.99 10.48
CA ALA A 70 -0.23 6.78 10.77
C ALA A 70 -1.05 6.94 12.06
N GLU A 71 -0.42 7.43 13.13
CA GLU A 71 -1.07 7.66 14.42
C GLU A 71 -2.15 8.74 14.34
N ALA A 72 -1.87 9.87 13.69
CA ALA A 72 -2.82 10.96 13.55
C ALA A 72 -4.08 10.55 12.78
N VAL A 73 -3.93 9.77 11.71
CA VAL A 73 -5.06 9.24 10.94
C VAL A 73 -5.87 8.27 11.79
N LEU A 74 -5.21 7.35 12.50
CA LEU A 74 -5.89 6.38 13.35
C LEU A 74 -6.66 7.06 14.49
N ASN A 75 -6.04 8.01 15.18
CA ASN A 75 -6.66 8.78 16.27
C ASN A 75 -7.85 9.60 15.78
N SER A 76 -7.74 10.19 14.58
CA SER A 76 -8.85 10.93 13.97
C SER A 76 -10.02 9.99 13.66
N TYR A 77 -9.73 8.80 13.12
CA TYR A 77 -10.75 7.80 12.85
C TYR A 77 -11.44 7.33 14.13
N THR A 78 -10.70 6.92 15.16
CA THR A 78 -11.29 6.46 16.43
C THR A 78 -12.07 7.56 17.15
N ALA A 79 -11.62 8.81 17.13
CA ALA A 79 -12.36 9.94 17.70
C ALA A 79 -13.73 10.16 17.02
N THR A 80 -13.89 9.74 15.76
CA THR A 80 -15.16 9.85 15.02
C THR A 80 -16.09 8.65 15.19
N GLN A 81 -15.62 7.51 15.72
CA GLN A 81 -16.37 6.25 15.84
C GLN A 81 -17.48 6.22 16.92
N GLY A 82 -17.97 7.38 17.34
CA GLY A 82 -19.05 7.49 18.33
C GLY A 82 -19.82 8.81 18.28
N SER A 83 -19.45 9.73 17.38
CA SER A 83 -20.29 10.87 17.07
C SER A 83 -21.27 10.45 15.96
N PRO A 84 -22.56 10.81 16.05
CA PRO A 84 -23.38 10.85 14.85
C PRO A 84 -22.59 11.61 13.80
N ILE A 85 -22.47 11.06 12.60
CA ILE A 85 -21.92 11.80 11.47
C ILE A 85 -22.83 13.03 11.36
N GLN A 86 -22.39 14.15 11.94
CA GLN A 86 -22.97 15.42 11.63
C GLN A 86 -22.52 15.60 10.19
N GLU A 87 -23.42 15.29 9.26
CA GLU A 87 -23.27 15.61 7.86
C GLU A 87 -23.10 17.12 7.80
N PHE A 88 -21.88 17.58 8.03
CA PHE A 88 -21.47 18.88 7.56
C PHE A 88 -21.58 18.74 6.05
N LEU A 89 -22.72 19.19 5.55
CA LEU A 89 -22.97 19.55 4.16
C LEU A 89 -21.96 20.62 3.76
N VAL A 90 -20.68 20.27 3.74
CA VAL A 90 -19.69 20.97 2.95
C VAL A 90 -20.02 20.54 1.53
N PRO A 91 -20.52 21.44 0.67
CA PRO A 91 -20.67 21.10 -0.74
C PRO A 91 -19.29 20.64 -1.21
N PRO A 92 -19.15 19.48 -1.87
CA PRO A 92 -17.85 18.99 -2.30
C PRO A 92 -17.30 19.96 -3.36
N THR A 93 -16.55 20.96 -2.93
CA THR A 93 -15.88 21.94 -3.81
C THR A 93 -14.56 21.40 -4.34
N LYS A 94 -14.31 20.11 -4.17
CA LYS A 94 -13.37 19.38 -5.02
C LYS A 94 -14.19 18.30 -5.71
N LYS A 95 -14.40 18.47 -7.02
CA LYS A 95 -14.58 17.34 -7.93
C LYS A 95 -13.28 16.53 -7.89
N GLY A 96 -13.06 15.81 -6.79
CA GLY A 96 -12.06 14.75 -6.75
C GLY A 96 -12.49 13.72 -7.77
N VAL A 97 -11.53 13.21 -8.54
CA VAL A 97 -11.76 12.02 -9.35
C VAL A 97 -12.02 10.89 -8.37
N SER A 98 -13.29 10.66 -8.03
CA SER A 98 -13.70 9.46 -7.31
C SER A 98 -13.50 8.28 -8.25
N TRP A 99 -12.97 7.18 -7.74
CA TRP A 99 -12.89 5.94 -8.50
C TRP A 99 -14.29 5.58 -9.02
N ILE A 100 -14.40 5.39 -10.34
CA ILE A 100 -15.63 4.95 -10.98
C ILE A 100 -15.48 3.44 -11.21
N PRO A 101 -16.34 2.61 -10.61
CA PRO A 101 -16.32 1.18 -10.85
C PRO A 101 -16.52 0.88 -12.35
N PRO A 102 -15.93 -0.20 -12.86
CA PRO A 102 -16.27 -0.71 -14.19
C PRO A 102 -17.77 -1.03 -14.28
N ASP A 103 -18.31 -1.06 -15.50
CA ASP A 103 -19.67 -1.56 -15.72
C ASP A 103 -19.80 -3.02 -15.26
N ASN A 104 -21.04 -3.46 -14.99
CA ASN A 104 -21.36 -4.79 -14.44
C ASN A 104 -20.92 -6.01 -15.28
N HIS A 105 -20.41 -5.79 -16.48
CA HIS A 105 -19.85 -6.82 -17.37
C HIS A 105 -18.32 -6.77 -17.50
N TRP A 106 -17.67 -5.87 -16.75
CA TRP A 106 -16.23 -5.64 -16.81
C TRP A 106 -15.57 -6.00 -15.48
N TYR A 107 -14.34 -6.51 -15.60
CA TYR A 107 -13.46 -6.72 -14.46
C TYR A 107 -12.44 -5.59 -14.39
N ASN A 108 -12.12 -5.16 -13.18
CA ASN A 108 -10.96 -4.33 -12.95
C ASN A 108 -9.71 -5.21 -12.86
N LEU A 109 -8.65 -4.87 -13.57
CA LEU A 109 -7.35 -5.50 -13.48
C LEU A 109 -6.33 -4.47 -13.00
N ASN A 110 -5.89 -4.59 -11.76
CA ASN A 110 -4.78 -3.81 -11.23
C ASN A 110 -3.49 -4.60 -11.44
N VAL A 111 -2.51 -4.00 -12.12
CA VAL A 111 -1.19 -4.61 -12.36
C VAL A 111 -0.11 -3.74 -11.72
N ASP A 112 0.80 -4.35 -10.98
CA ASP A 112 2.06 -3.77 -10.54
C ASP A 112 3.23 -4.59 -11.10
N ALA A 113 4.32 -3.92 -11.46
CA ALA A 113 5.48 -4.56 -12.08
C ALA A 113 6.76 -4.02 -11.44
N PRO A 114 7.10 -4.46 -10.21
CA PRO A 114 8.28 -3.97 -9.52
C PRO A 114 9.56 -4.40 -10.25
N ILE A 115 10.51 -3.48 -10.42
CA ILE A 115 11.80 -3.75 -11.07
C ILE A 115 12.93 -3.53 -10.07
N ASP A 116 13.77 -4.54 -9.87
CA ASP A 116 15.03 -4.47 -9.14
C ASP A 116 16.20 -4.59 -10.13
N ILE A 117 16.73 -3.43 -10.52
CA ILE A 117 17.83 -3.33 -11.49
C ILE A 117 19.12 -3.92 -10.91
N SER A 118 19.35 -3.77 -9.61
CA SER A 118 20.60 -4.19 -8.96
C SER A 118 20.79 -5.70 -9.00
N ASN A 119 19.70 -6.44 -8.93
CA ASN A 119 19.68 -7.90 -8.94
C ASN A 119 19.17 -8.50 -10.26
N GLY A 120 18.81 -7.65 -11.24
CA GLY A 120 18.26 -8.10 -12.53
C GLY A 120 16.94 -8.85 -12.36
N ILE A 121 16.06 -8.42 -11.44
CA ILE A 121 14.79 -9.09 -11.14
C ILE A 121 13.63 -8.17 -11.52
N THR A 122 12.60 -8.73 -12.14
CA THR A 122 11.30 -8.07 -12.33
C THR A 122 10.20 -8.91 -11.71
N GLY A 123 9.27 -8.26 -11.05
CA GLY A 123 8.00 -8.85 -10.64
C GLY A 123 6.89 -8.46 -11.60
N LEU A 124 5.83 -9.26 -11.62
CA LEU A 124 4.53 -8.88 -12.17
C LEU A 124 3.45 -9.40 -11.22
N ASP A 125 2.71 -8.47 -10.63
CA ASP A 125 1.61 -8.74 -9.72
C ASP A 125 0.32 -8.21 -10.36
N ALA A 126 -0.72 -9.03 -10.38
CA ALA A 126 -2.00 -8.73 -11.01
C ALA A 126 -3.13 -9.12 -10.07
N ILE A 127 -4.12 -8.23 -9.90
CA ILE A 127 -5.33 -8.47 -9.13
C ILE A 127 -6.54 -8.17 -10.01
N ILE A 128 -7.43 -9.14 -10.12
CA ILE A 128 -8.72 -9.04 -10.79
C ILE A 128 -9.80 -8.84 -9.73
N GLY A 129 -10.59 -7.77 -9.88
CA GLY A 129 -11.79 -7.52 -9.09
C GLY A 129 -13.02 -7.35 -9.98
N ASN A 130 -14.21 -7.60 -9.45
CA ASN A 130 -15.46 -7.34 -10.18
C ASN A 130 -15.89 -5.86 -10.04
N PHE A 131 -16.99 -5.50 -10.72
CA PHE A 131 -17.58 -4.16 -10.66
C PHE A 131 -18.04 -3.70 -9.26
N LYS A 132 -18.26 -4.64 -8.33
CA LYS A 132 -18.62 -4.34 -6.93
C LYS A 132 -17.39 -4.07 -6.06
N GLY A 133 -16.19 -4.28 -6.60
CA GLY A 133 -14.93 -4.21 -5.86
C GLY A 133 -14.57 -5.51 -5.14
N ASP A 134 -15.28 -6.61 -5.39
CA ASP A 134 -14.93 -7.91 -4.81
C ASP A 134 -13.69 -8.48 -5.50
N PHE A 135 -12.78 -9.05 -4.72
CA PHE A 135 -11.63 -9.78 -5.24
C PHE A 135 -12.07 -11.07 -5.94
N ILE A 136 -11.58 -11.30 -7.17
CA ILE A 136 -11.89 -12.48 -7.98
C ILE A 136 -10.68 -13.41 -8.10
N ALA A 137 -9.52 -12.86 -8.47
CA ALA A 137 -8.31 -13.64 -8.68
C ALA A 137 -7.07 -12.75 -8.58
N GLY A 138 -5.91 -13.37 -8.35
CA GLY A 138 -4.63 -12.68 -8.39
C GLY A 138 -3.51 -13.58 -8.84
N SER A 139 -2.46 -12.99 -9.40
CA SER A 139 -1.23 -13.67 -9.81
C SER A 139 -0.03 -12.82 -9.44
N ALA A 140 1.05 -13.48 -9.03
CA ALA A 140 2.32 -12.85 -8.70
C ALA A 140 3.43 -13.70 -9.33
N THR A 141 4.33 -13.07 -10.09
CA THR A 141 5.47 -13.74 -10.69
C THR A 141 6.75 -12.97 -10.42
N ARG A 142 7.86 -13.69 -10.28
CA ARG A 142 9.21 -13.13 -10.10
C ARG A 142 10.11 -13.73 -11.16
N ASN A 143 10.56 -12.88 -12.09
CA ASN A 143 11.38 -13.27 -13.23
C ASN A 143 12.78 -12.64 -13.11
N LEU A 144 13.81 -13.36 -13.51
CA LEU A 144 15.14 -12.80 -13.72
C LEU A 144 15.18 -12.21 -15.13
N PHE A 145 15.52 -10.92 -15.28
CA PHE A 145 15.80 -10.34 -16.59
C PHE A 145 17.31 -10.22 -16.76
N LEU A 146 17.84 -10.86 -17.80
CA LEU A 146 19.17 -10.55 -18.28
C LEU A 146 19.07 -9.21 -18.99
N ALA A 147 19.70 -8.18 -18.45
CA ALA A 147 19.84 -6.90 -19.13
C ALA A 147 20.76 -7.10 -20.35
N THR A 148 20.22 -7.64 -21.44
CA THR A 148 20.85 -7.49 -22.76
C THR A 148 20.53 -6.08 -23.24
N SER A 149 21.57 -5.40 -23.70
CA SER A 149 21.56 -3.98 -24.05
C SER A 149 20.68 -3.69 -25.27
N SER A 150 19.36 -3.61 -25.10
CA SER A 150 18.45 -3.04 -26.11
C SER A 150 17.03 -2.85 -25.56
N LEU A 151 16.83 -1.84 -24.70
CA LEU A 151 15.51 -1.22 -24.55
C LEU A 151 15.56 0.19 -25.14
N GLN A 152 15.23 0.28 -26.42
CA GLN A 152 14.88 1.55 -27.03
C GLN A 152 13.56 2.03 -26.43
N ARG A 153 13.64 3.23 -25.86
CA ARG A 153 12.52 4.00 -25.30
C ARG A 153 11.48 4.23 -26.39
N LEU A 154 10.34 3.53 -26.34
CA LEU A 154 9.14 3.92 -27.08
C LEU A 154 8.64 5.25 -26.50
N LYS A 155 8.96 6.35 -27.19
CA LYS A 155 8.24 7.61 -27.05
C LYS A 155 6.89 7.43 -27.76
N LEU A 156 5.81 7.46 -27.01
CA LEU A 156 4.48 7.68 -27.57
C LEU A 156 4.39 9.17 -27.92
N SER A 157 4.21 9.46 -29.21
CA SER A 157 3.78 10.74 -29.77
C SER A 157 2.27 10.85 -29.76
#